data_AF-K0ESU1-F1
#
_entry.id   AF-K0ESU1-F1
#
_cell.length_a   1.000
_cell.length_b   1.000
_cell.length_c   1.000
_cell.angle_alpha   90.00
_cell.angle_beta   90.00
_cell.angle_gamma   90.00
#
_symmetry.space_group_name_H-M   'P 1'
#
loop_
_entity.id
_entity.type
_entity.pdbx_description
1 polymer ?
#
loop_
_entity_poly.entity_id
_entity_poly.type
_entity_poly.pdbx_seq_one_letter_code
_entity_poly.pdbx_strand_id
1 'polypeptide(L)'
;MALVCLTFPAALLLTSGYAAATPTPEYPLDPAAEAASKVYPGEPVPQSRSMASAFVGVPSDYVYNTKLKPVARHDYCTSAPDSYFAADFRGPCARHDMCYDRADAAGTNYTACNSALRTDMITNCIYAYGTSGTALQTCKATAEIYWAAVTVTHLD
;
A
#
# COMPACT_ATOMS: atom_id res chain seq x y z
N MET A 1 -29.96 27.46 36.92
CA MET A 1 -30.71 26.52 36.06
C MET A 1 -31.58 27.35 35.12
N ALA A 2 -31.09 27.64 33.91
CA ALA A 2 -31.76 28.29 32.76
C ALA A 2 -30.75 28.23 31.59
N LEU A 3 -30.81 27.27 30.67
CA LEU A 3 -31.59 27.17 29.41
C LEU A 3 -31.13 28.13 28.28
N VAL A 4 -30.71 27.51 27.16
CA VAL A 4 -30.74 27.93 25.74
C VAL A 4 -29.77 29.03 25.24
N CYS A 5 -28.84 28.65 24.37
CA CYS A 5 -28.84 29.08 22.95
C CYS A 5 -27.76 28.33 22.16
N LEU A 6 -28.17 27.26 21.47
CA LEU A 6 -27.38 26.62 20.42
C LEU A 6 -27.52 27.47 19.16
N THR A 7 -26.55 28.33 18.87
CA THR A 7 -26.41 28.94 17.54
C THR A 7 -25.45 28.08 16.72
N PHE A 8 -26.00 27.35 15.75
CA PHE A 8 -25.23 26.67 14.70
C PHE A 8 -24.95 27.66 13.57
N PRO A 9 -23.70 28.07 13.32
CA PRO A 9 -23.36 28.74 12.08
C PRO A 9 -23.04 27.69 11.01
N ALA A 10 -23.88 27.71 9.97
CA ALA A 10 -23.56 27.46 8.56
C ALA A 10 -22.59 26.30 8.23
N ALA A 11 -23.18 25.22 7.73
CA ALA A 11 -22.50 24.22 6.91
C ALA A 11 -21.85 24.90 5.69
N LEU A 12 -20.55 25.17 5.76
CA LEU A 12 -19.76 25.52 4.58
C LEU A 12 -19.57 24.23 3.77
N LEU A 13 -20.38 24.09 2.73
CA LEU A 13 -20.23 23.11 1.66
C LEU A 13 -18.96 23.43 0.88
N LEU A 14 -17.79 23.09 1.42
CA LEU A 14 -16.57 22.99 0.63
C LEU A 14 -16.70 21.71 -0.20
N THR A 15 -17.26 21.87 -1.39
CA THR A 15 -17.11 20.93 -2.50
C THR A 15 -15.61 20.79 -2.74
N SER A 16 -14.99 19.78 -2.14
CA SER A 16 -13.63 19.39 -2.52
C SER A 16 -13.72 18.86 -3.94
N GLY A 17 -13.63 19.75 -4.92
CA GLY A 17 -13.23 19.38 -6.26
C GLY A 17 -11.84 18.80 -6.14
N TYR A 18 -11.75 17.48 -6.07
CA TYR A 18 -10.49 16.76 -6.11
C TYR A 18 -9.92 16.96 -7.51
N ALA A 19 -9.09 17.99 -7.66
CA ALA A 19 -8.13 18.03 -8.74
C ALA A 19 -7.29 16.76 -8.59
N ALA A 20 -7.34 15.87 -9.58
CA ALA A 20 -6.31 14.86 -9.73
C ALA A 20 -4.99 15.62 -9.72
N ALA A 21 -4.18 15.44 -8.68
CA ALA A 21 -2.90 16.12 -8.56
C ALA A 21 -2.05 15.67 -9.74
N THR A 22 -2.05 16.46 -10.81
CA THR A 22 -1.07 16.32 -11.88
C THR A 22 0.27 16.68 -11.26
N PRO A 23 1.34 15.92 -11.54
CA PRO A 23 2.67 16.20 -11.03
C PRO A 23 3.03 17.67 -11.28
N THR A 24 3.39 18.41 -10.24
CA THR A 24 3.86 19.79 -10.36
C THR A 24 5.38 19.80 -10.23
N PRO A 25 6.07 20.85 -10.69
CA PRO A 25 7.50 21.02 -10.42
C PRO A 25 7.85 20.99 -8.92
N GLU A 26 6.91 21.38 -8.06
CA GLU A 26 7.06 21.33 -6.60
C GLU A 26 6.90 19.93 -6.00
N TYR A 27 6.14 19.05 -6.66
CA TYR A 27 5.93 17.67 -6.26
C TYR A 27 6.19 16.75 -7.48
N PRO A 28 7.46 16.53 -7.85
CA PRO A 28 7.77 15.58 -8.89
C PRO A 28 7.24 14.20 -8.48
N LEU A 29 6.80 13.41 -9.47
CA LEU A 29 6.57 12.00 -9.23
C LEU A 29 7.87 11.41 -8.67
N ASP A 30 7.75 10.64 -7.59
CA ASP A 30 8.87 9.85 -7.11
C ASP A 30 9.32 8.93 -8.26
N PRO A 31 10.57 9.03 -8.74
CA PRO A 31 11.07 8.15 -9.80
C PRO A 31 10.98 6.68 -9.40
N ALA A 32 11.07 6.36 -8.10
CA ALA A 32 10.85 5.02 -7.59
C ALA A 32 9.37 4.62 -7.69
N ALA A 33 8.42 5.54 -7.54
CA ALA A 33 7.00 5.28 -7.77
C ALA A 33 6.67 5.13 -9.26
N GLU A 34 7.31 5.89 -10.17
CA GLU A 34 7.18 5.68 -11.62
C GLU A 34 7.82 4.36 -12.05
N ALA A 35 9.04 4.07 -11.59
CA ALA A 35 9.70 2.79 -11.85
C ALA A 35 8.88 1.64 -11.27
N ALA A 36 8.37 1.78 -10.05
CA ALA A 36 7.41 0.85 -9.48
C ALA A 36 6.20 0.74 -10.39
N SER A 37 5.57 1.80 -10.87
CA SER A 37 4.39 1.69 -11.75
C SER A 37 4.66 0.90 -13.05
N LYS A 38 5.89 0.91 -13.56
CA LYS A 38 6.28 0.13 -14.75
C LYS A 38 6.56 -1.34 -14.45
N VAL A 39 7.01 -1.65 -13.23
CA VAL A 39 7.37 -3.00 -12.79
C VAL A 39 6.23 -3.65 -12.01
N TYR A 40 5.35 -2.87 -11.38
CA TYR A 40 4.35 -3.30 -10.42
C TYR A 40 3.07 -3.74 -11.14
N PRO A 41 2.62 -4.99 -10.95
CA PRO A 41 1.38 -5.45 -11.55
C PRO A 41 0.17 -4.85 -10.84
N GLY A 42 -0.67 -4.17 -11.63
CA GLY A 42 -1.95 -3.58 -11.23
C GLY A 42 -1.95 -2.07 -11.29
N GLU A 43 -3.14 -1.47 -11.23
CA GLU A 43 -3.28 -0.01 -11.26
C GLU A 43 -2.45 0.59 -10.12
N PRO A 44 -1.60 1.60 -10.39
CA PRO A 44 -0.94 2.35 -9.32
C PRO A 44 -1.99 2.72 -8.28
N VAL A 45 -1.73 2.49 -7.00
CA VAL A 45 -2.65 2.95 -5.94
C VAL A 45 -2.77 4.46 -6.12
N PRO A 46 -3.96 5.00 -6.48
CA PRO A 46 -4.05 6.41 -6.79
C PRO A 46 -3.76 7.19 -5.51
N GLN A 47 -2.78 8.09 -5.54
CA GLN A 47 -2.41 8.90 -4.38
C GLN A 47 -3.58 9.73 -3.83
N SER A 48 -4.65 9.94 -4.61
CA SER A 48 -5.79 10.82 -4.28
C SER A 48 -7.12 10.12 -3.95
N ARG A 49 -7.19 8.81 -3.72
CA ARG A 49 -8.49 8.17 -3.42
C ARG A 49 -9.06 8.57 -2.06
N SER A 50 -10.19 9.27 -2.15
CA SER A 50 -11.03 9.81 -1.09
C SER A 50 -11.59 8.77 -0.12
N MET A 51 -11.52 9.09 1.18
CA MET A 51 -12.26 8.57 2.35
C MET A 51 -12.28 7.06 2.69
N ALA A 52 -12.12 6.16 1.72
CA ALA A 52 -11.82 4.76 1.97
C ALA A 52 -10.62 4.44 1.08
N SER A 53 -9.46 4.14 1.67
CA SER A 53 -8.35 3.66 0.85
C SER A 53 -8.85 2.45 0.05
N ALA A 54 -8.56 2.39 -1.24
CA ALA A 54 -8.99 1.25 -2.02
C ALA A 54 -8.21 0.02 -1.53
N PHE A 55 -8.93 -1.02 -1.13
CA PHE A 55 -8.33 -2.29 -0.75
C PHE A 55 -7.38 -2.78 -1.86
N VAL A 56 -6.14 -3.07 -1.48
CA VAL A 56 -5.14 -3.70 -2.35
C VAL A 56 -5.38 -5.20 -2.30
N GLY A 57 -6.08 -5.71 -3.31
CA GLY A 57 -6.33 -7.14 -3.49
C GLY A 57 -5.21 -7.89 -4.20
N VAL A 58 -5.27 -9.21 -4.10
CA VAL A 58 -4.43 -10.15 -4.86
C VAL A 58 -4.70 -9.99 -6.36
N PRO A 59 -3.68 -9.76 -7.20
CA PRO A 59 -3.84 -9.75 -8.65
C PRO A 59 -4.43 -11.06 -9.15
N SER A 60 -5.35 -11.01 -10.12
CA SER A 60 -6.01 -12.22 -10.65
C SER A 60 -5.04 -13.17 -11.36
N ASP A 61 -3.89 -12.67 -11.79
CA ASP A 61 -2.81 -13.40 -12.44
C ASP A 61 -1.71 -13.85 -11.46
N TYR A 62 -1.83 -13.54 -10.17
CA TYR A 62 -0.94 -14.10 -9.16
C TYR A 62 -1.17 -15.60 -8.98
N VAL A 63 -0.09 -16.38 -9.00
CA VAL A 63 -0.14 -17.82 -8.80
C VAL A 63 0.39 -18.16 -7.42
N TYR A 64 -0.52 -18.42 -6.48
CA TYR A 64 -0.17 -19.05 -5.21
C TYR A 64 0.09 -20.53 -5.42
N ASN A 65 1.35 -20.96 -5.31
CA ASN A 65 1.74 -22.35 -5.46
C ASN A 65 3.14 -22.58 -4.86
N THR A 66 3.18 -23.08 -3.63
CA THR A 66 4.43 -23.33 -2.88
C THR A 66 5.29 -24.47 -3.44
N LYS A 67 4.84 -25.13 -4.52
CA LYS A 67 5.65 -26.09 -5.28
C LYS A 67 6.52 -25.41 -6.35
N LEU A 68 6.17 -24.19 -6.77
CA LEU A 68 6.99 -23.39 -7.69
C LEU A 68 8.24 -22.87 -6.98
N LYS A 69 9.26 -22.48 -7.76
CA LYS A 69 10.53 -21.95 -7.27
C LYS A 69 10.79 -20.58 -7.91
N PRO A 70 11.27 -19.59 -7.14
CA PRO A 70 11.48 -19.63 -5.68
C PRO A 70 10.13 -19.68 -4.94
N VAL A 71 10.04 -20.43 -3.84
CA VAL A 71 8.76 -20.55 -3.08
C VAL A 71 8.29 -19.18 -2.60
N ALA A 72 9.24 -18.34 -2.20
CA ALA A 72 9.05 -16.97 -1.74
C ALA A 72 8.53 -15.98 -2.80
N ARG A 73 8.10 -16.47 -3.97
CA ARG A 73 7.41 -15.69 -5.02
C ARG A 73 5.98 -16.15 -5.26
N HIS A 74 5.55 -17.17 -4.51
CA HIS A 74 4.30 -17.89 -4.74
C HIS A 74 3.64 -18.31 -3.41
N ASP A 75 3.96 -17.60 -2.32
CA ASP A 75 3.54 -17.93 -0.96
C ASP A 75 2.94 -16.76 -0.16
N TYR A 76 2.60 -15.65 -0.83
CA TYR A 76 2.19 -14.38 -0.21
C TYR A 76 3.29 -13.77 0.67
N CYS A 77 3.05 -13.57 1.97
CA CYS A 77 3.98 -12.87 2.84
C CYS A 77 5.01 -13.87 3.38
N THR A 78 6.05 -14.18 2.58
CA THR A 78 7.07 -15.18 2.92
C THR A 78 7.57 -15.04 4.36
N SER A 79 7.44 -16.11 5.15
CA SER A 79 7.89 -16.18 6.55
C SER A 79 7.25 -15.18 7.51
N ALA A 80 6.11 -14.60 7.15
CA ALA A 80 5.35 -13.69 8.00
C ALA A 80 3.84 -13.96 7.89
N PRO A 81 3.02 -13.52 8.86
CA PRO A 81 1.57 -13.61 8.74
C PRO A 81 1.01 -12.89 7.49
N ASP A 82 0.07 -13.53 6.80
CA ASP A 82 -0.65 -12.96 5.65
C ASP A 82 -1.65 -11.84 6.02
N SER A 83 -1.74 -11.48 7.30
CA SER A 83 -2.65 -10.45 7.79
C SER A 83 -2.19 -9.89 9.13
N TYR A 84 -2.65 -8.66 9.41
CA TYR A 84 -2.67 -8.07 10.74
C TYR A 84 -4.13 -7.92 11.18
N PHE A 85 -4.64 -8.94 11.87
CA PHE A 85 -6.05 -9.09 12.25
C PHE A 85 -7.03 -8.83 11.08
N ALA A 86 -7.57 -7.61 10.96
CA ALA A 86 -8.54 -7.26 9.92
C ALA A 86 -7.89 -6.72 8.63
N ALA A 87 -6.60 -6.34 8.68
CA ALA A 87 -5.85 -5.94 7.50
C ALA A 87 -5.26 -7.16 6.80
N ASP A 88 -5.71 -7.45 5.58
CA ASP A 88 -5.20 -8.53 4.74
C ASP A 88 -3.96 -8.06 3.97
N PHE A 89 -2.85 -8.79 4.05
CA PHE A 89 -1.59 -8.47 3.37
C PHE A 89 -1.29 -9.38 2.18
N ARG A 90 -2.15 -10.36 1.85
CA ARG A 90 -1.95 -11.24 0.69
C ARG A 90 -1.87 -10.46 -0.62
N GLY A 91 -2.70 -9.44 -0.78
CA GLY A 91 -2.68 -8.57 -1.96
C GLY A 91 -1.35 -7.82 -2.13
N PRO A 92 -0.93 -7.02 -1.14
CA PRO A 92 0.38 -6.38 -1.11
C PRO A 92 1.55 -7.35 -1.37
N CYS A 93 1.59 -8.48 -0.67
CA CYS A 93 2.68 -9.46 -0.82
C CYS A 93 2.67 -10.15 -2.20
N ALA A 94 1.51 -10.53 -2.73
CA ALA A 94 1.40 -11.11 -4.07
C ALA A 94 1.93 -10.17 -5.17
N ARG A 95 1.65 -8.86 -5.04
CA ARG A 95 2.15 -7.87 -5.99
C ARG A 95 3.65 -7.65 -5.85
N HIS A 96 4.18 -7.69 -4.62
CA HIS A 96 5.60 -7.64 -4.34
C HIS A 96 6.36 -8.82 -4.96
N ASP A 97 5.83 -10.03 -4.82
CA ASP A 97 6.36 -11.23 -5.45
C ASP A 97 6.49 -11.10 -6.96
N MET A 98 5.40 -10.72 -7.62
CA MET A 98 5.41 -10.54 -9.07
C MET A 98 6.30 -9.36 -9.51
N CYS A 99 6.46 -8.33 -8.66
CA CYS A 99 7.38 -7.24 -8.91
C CYS A 99 8.84 -7.72 -8.87
N TYR A 100 9.18 -8.60 -7.92
CA TYR A 100 10.50 -9.23 -7.86
C TYR A 100 10.79 -10.06 -9.10
N ASP A 101 9.84 -10.89 -9.55
CA ASP A 101 10.00 -11.67 -10.78
C ASP A 101 10.29 -10.77 -11.99
N ARG A 102 9.63 -9.61 -12.07
CA ARG A 102 9.84 -8.64 -13.14
C ARG A 102 11.17 -7.89 -13.00
N ALA A 103 11.56 -7.53 -11.78
CA ALA A 103 12.84 -6.91 -11.50
C ALA A 103 14.00 -7.84 -11.87
N ASP A 104 13.89 -9.13 -11.53
CA ASP A 104 14.83 -10.17 -11.93
C ASP A 104 14.93 -10.30 -13.45
N ALA A 105 13.78 -10.39 -14.12
CA ALA A 105 13.73 -10.45 -15.58
C ALA A 105 14.33 -9.20 -16.25
N ALA A 106 14.21 -8.03 -15.61
CA ALA A 106 14.75 -6.77 -16.10
C ALA A 106 16.21 -6.54 -15.69
N GLY A 107 16.76 -7.33 -14.77
CA GLY A 107 18.09 -7.10 -14.17
C GLY A 107 18.16 -5.81 -13.37
N THR A 108 17.06 -5.39 -12.74
CA THR A 108 16.98 -4.19 -11.91
C THR A 108 16.95 -4.56 -10.43
N ASN A 109 17.21 -3.59 -9.56
CA ASN A 109 17.10 -3.79 -8.12
C ASN A 109 15.65 -3.87 -7.62
N TYR A 110 15.49 -4.15 -6.33
CA TYR A 110 14.18 -4.34 -5.70
C TYR A 110 13.68 -3.14 -4.91
N THR A 111 14.42 -2.03 -4.89
CA THR A 111 14.06 -0.84 -4.09
C THR A 111 12.64 -0.34 -4.41
N ALA A 112 12.26 -0.30 -5.69
CA ALA A 112 10.93 0.09 -6.12
C ALA A 112 9.83 -0.90 -5.64
N CYS A 113 10.11 -2.21 -5.73
CA CYS A 113 9.19 -3.25 -5.25
C CYS A 113 8.99 -3.15 -3.73
N ASN A 114 10.06 -2.94 -2.97
CA ASN A 114 10.01 -2.80 -1.51
C ASN A 114 9.21 -1.55 -1.10
N SER A 115 9.43 -0.42 -1.77
CA SER A 115 8.66 0.82 -1.53
C SER A 115 7.16 0.62 -1.79
N ALA A 116 6.82 -0.09 -2.87
CA ALA A 116 5.43 -0.41 -3.20
C ALA A 116 4.80 -1.35 -2.15
N LEU A 117 5.50 -2.41 -1.72
CA LEU A 117 5.03 -3.31 -0.67
C LEU A 117 4.64 -2.54 0.60
N ARG A 118 5.53 -1.64 1.06
CA ARG A 118 5.29 -0.79 2.23
C ARG A 118 4.01 0.02 2.08
N THR A 119 3.87 0.70 0.94
CA THR A 119 2.72 1.57 0.64
C THR A 119 1.42 0.78 0.60
N ASP A 120 1.43 -0.40 -0.02
CA ASP A 120 0.25 -1.23 -0.22
C ASP A 120 -0.21 -1.88 1.09
N MET A 121 0.71 -2.36 1.93
CA MET A 121 0.36 -2.84 3.27
C MET A 121 -0.23 -1.72 4.13
N ILE A 122 0.36 -0.51 4.10
CA ILE A 122 -0.19 0.66 4.81
C ILE A 122 -1.59 1.01 4.28
N THR A 123 -1.81 0.89 2.97
CA THR A 123 -3.12 1.13 2.34
C THR A 123 -4.17 0.16 2.87
N ASN A 124 -3.81 -1.12 3.03
CA ASN A 124 -4.70 -2.13 3.62
C ASN A 124 -4.90 -1.95 5.13
N CYS A 125 -3.90 -1.42 5.86
CA CYS A 125 -4.10 -0.97 7.24
C CYS A 125 -5.14 0.14 7.34
N ILE A 126 -5.07 1.15 6.46
CA ILE A 126 -6.05 2.25 6.42
C ILE A 126 -7.44 1.72 6.02
N TYR A 127 -7.49 0.73 5.12
CA TYR A 127 -8.76 0.15 4.69
C TYR A 127 -9.45 -0.57 5.85
N ALA A 128 -8.70 -1.33 6.65
CA ALA A 128 -9.23 -2.09 7.76
C ALA A 128 -9.58 -1.25 9.00
N TYR A 129 -8.81 -0.19 9.27
CA TYR A 129 -8.88 0.56 10.54
C TYR A 129 -9.24 2.04 10.40
N GLY A 130 -9.50 2.51 9.17
CA GLY A 130 -9.70 3.92 8.89
C GLY A 130 -8.41 4.73 9.00
N THR A 131 -8.53 6.03 9.21
CA THR A 131 -7.40 6.97 9.13
C THR A 131 -6.80 7.38 10.48
N SER A 132 -7.34 6.90 11.61
CA SER A 132 -6.83 7.19 12.94
C SER A 132 -7.10 6.05 13.95
N GLY A 133 -6.37 6.04 15.07
CA GLY A 133 -6.56 5.08 16.16
C GLY A 133 -5.38 4.11 16.34
N THR A 134 -5.34 3.45 17.50
CA THR A 134 -4.21 2.59 17.89
C THR A 134 -4.02 1.39 16.97
N ALA A 135 -5.11 0.73 16.57
CA ALA A 135 -5.06 -0.43 15.68
C ALA A 135 -4.43 -0.10 14.31
N LEU A 136 -4.73 1.09 13.77
CA LEU A 136 -4.09 1.58 12.56
C LEU A 136 -2.58 1.73 12.76
N GLN A 137 -2.15 2.35 13.85
CA GLN A 137 -0.73 2.62 14.08
C GLN A 137 0.07 1.34 14.30
N THR A 138 -0.48 0.37 15.03
CA THR A 138 0.19 -0.92 15.23
C THR A 138 0.21 -1.77 13.95
N CYS A 139 -0.83 -1.67 13.11
CA CYS A 139 -0.82 -2.26 11.77
C CYS A 139 0.27 -1.64 10.89
N LYS A 140 0.35 -0.30 10.84
CA LYS A 140 1.41 0.41 10.10
C LYS A 140 2.80 0.03 10.59
N ALA A 141 3.02 -0.01 11.91
CA ALA A 141 4.29 -0.44 12.47
C ALA A 141 4.65 -1.88 12.08
N THR A 142 3.66 -2.77 11.96
CA THR A 142 3.87 -4.13 11.47
C THR A 142 4.24 -4.15 9.98
N ALA A 143 3.55 -3.34 9.15
CA ALA A 143 3.90 -3.16 7.74
C ALA A 143 5.34 -2.63 7.57
N GLU A 144 5.79 -1.70 8.42
CA GLU A 144 7.18 -1.24 8.43
C GLU A 144 8.17 -2.37 8.73
N ILE A 145 7.85 -3.27 9.65
CA ILE A 145 8.71 -4.43 9.97
C ILE A 145 8.85 -5.35 8.76
N TYR A 146 7.76 -5.61 8.04
CA TYR A 146 7.77 -6.47 6.85
C TYR A 146 8.65 -5.84 5.77
N TRP A 147 8.41 -4.55 5.49
CA TRP A 147 9.21 -3.78 4.53
C TRP A 147 10.70 -3.77 4.91
N ALA A 148 11.02 -3.51 6.18
CA ALA A 148 12.40 -3.50 6.65
C ALA A 148 13.08 -4.86 6.49
N ALA A 149 12.38 -5.96 6.81
CA ALA A 149 12.90 -7.32 6.68
C ALA A 149 13.27 -7.67 5.23
N VAL A 150 12.38 -7.37 4.26
CA VAL A 150 12.68 -7.64 2.85
C VAL A 150 13.75 -6.71 2.29
N THR A 151 13.81 -5.46 2.75
CA THR A 151 14.82 -4.48 2.32
C THR A 151 16.20 -4.87 2.82
N VAL A 152 16.33 -5.29 4.09
CA VAL A 152 17.63 -5.69 4.67
C VAL A 152 18.16 -7.00 4.07
N THR A 153 17.28 -7.90 3.62
CA THR A 153 17.68 -9.16 2.96
C THR A 153 18.08 -8.97 1.50
N HIS A 154 17.73 -7.84 0.91
CA HIS A 154 18.08 -7.49 -0.47
C HIS A 154 18.64 -6.07 -0.52
N LEU A 155 19.68 -5.82 0.29
CA LEU A 155 20.45 -4.59 0.18
C LEU A 155 21.22 -4.65 -1.15
N ASP A 156 20.77 -3.85 -2.11
CA ASP A 156 21.46 -3.59 -3.38
C ASP A 156 22.90 -3.10 -3.16
#